data_AF-A0A7X8LM31-F1
#
_entry.id   AF-A0A7X8LM31-F1
#
_cell.length_a   1.000
_cell.length_b   1.000
_cell.length_c   1.000
_cell.angle_alpha   90.00
_cell.angle_beta   90.00
_cell.angle_gamma   90.00
#
_symmetry.space_group_name_H-M   'P 1'
#
loop_
_entity.id
_entity.type
_entity.pdbx_description
1 polymer ?
#
loop_
_entity_poly.entity_id
_entity_poly.type
_entity_poly.pdbx_seq_one_letter_code
_entity_poly.pdbx_strand_id
1 'polypeptide(L)'
;MSKILKVTPNDDYTLLVEFEHGNKIIFNMCEIIKTMPFSSLEDLSRFKDITLEEKAICWPEPAPDEKSIMPLRLTVDNMLFTIRG
;
A
#
# COMPACT_ATOMS: atom_id res chain seq x y z
N MET A 1 13.45 4.36 -13.12
CA MET A 1 12.39 3.87 -12.21
C MET A 1 12.38 4.80 -11.02
N SER A 2 11.22 5.37 -10.66
CA SER A 2 11.13 6.28 -9.51
C SER A 2 11.21 5.48 -8.21
N LYS A 3 12.21 5.79 -7.37
CA LYS A 3 12.33 5.20 -6.03
C LYS A 3 11.36 5.90 -5.09
N ILE A 4 10.62 5.11 -4.29
CA ILE A 4 9.79 5.65 -3.22
C ILE A 4 10.72 6.10 -2.09
N LEU A 5 10.62 7.37 -1.72
CA LEU A 5 11.42 7.98 -0.67
C LEU A 5 10.70 7.95 0.68
N LYS A 6 9.39 8.19 0.66
CA LYS A 6 8.55 8.16 1.85
C LYS A 6 7.12 7.81 1.49
N VAL A 7 6.43 7.16 2.43
CA VAL A 7 4.99 6.92 2.36
C VAL A 7 4.37 7.35 3.66
N THR A 8 3.25 8.07 3.55
CA THR A 8 2.46 8.48 4.71
C THR A 8 1.03 7.96 4.52
N PRO A 9 0.57 7.00 5.36
CA PRO A 9 -0.81 6.54 5.34
C PRO A 9 -1.71 7.54 6.08
N ASN A 10 -2.87 7.84 5.50
CA ASN A 10 -3.88 8.71 6.10
C ASN A 10 -5.07 7.90 6.64
N ASP A 11 -5.91 8.56 7.44
CA ASP A 11 -7.08 7.96 8.10
C ASP A 11 -8.22 7.62 7.12
N ASP A 12 -8.19 8.20 5.92
CA ASP A 12 -9.15 7.99 4.83
C ASP A 12 -8.73 6.87 3.86
N TYR A 13 -7.81 5.98 4.27
CA TYR A 13 -7.24 4.93 3.43
C TYR A 13 -6.55 5.46 2.16
N THR A 14 -5.98 6.66 2.22
CA THR A 14 -5.09 7.16 1.18
C THR A 14 -3.63 7.04 1.59
N LEU A 15 -2.78 6.77 0.60
CA LEU A 15 -1.33 6.73 0.75
C LEU A 15 -0.73 7.92 0.03
N LEU A 16 -0.08 8.81 0.77
CA LEU A 16 0.77 9.84 0.20
C LEU A 16 2.16 9.24 -0.06
N VAL A 17 2.48 9.02 -1.34
CA VAL A 17 3.75 8.43 -1.77
C VAL A 17 4.63 9.55 -2.33
N GLU A 18 5.78 9.75 -1.70
CA GLU A 18 6.79 10.74 -2.10
C GLU A 18 7.96 10.01 -2.78
N PHE A 19 8.38 10.50 -3.94
CA PHE A 19 9.47 9.93 -4.73
C PHE A 19 10.73 10.79 -4.65
N GLU A 20 11.89 10.20 -4.98
CA GLU A 20 13.23 10.80 -4.89
C GLU A 20 13.38 12.16 -5.60
N HIS A 21 12.56 12.45 -6.61
CA HIS A 21 12.60 13.70 -7.38
C HIS A 21 11.58 14.76 -6.92
N GLY A 22 11.00 14.61 -5.72
CA GLY A 22 9.98 15.53 -5.20
C GLY A 22 8.58 15.34 -5.81
N ASN A 23 8.41 14.36 -6.71
CA ASN A 23 7.09 13.93 -7.16
C ASN A 23 6.33 13.31 -5.99
N LYS A 24 5.05 13.65 -5.87
CA LYS A 24 4.16 13.06 -4.88
C LYS A 24 2.89 12.60 -5.56
N ILE A 25 2.38 11.44 -5.17
CA ILE A 25 1.06 10.97 -5.59
C ILE A 25 0.23 10.66 -4.36
N ILE A 26 -1.07 10.88 -4.47
CA ILE A 26 -2.04 10.38 -3.51
C ILE A 26 -2.67 9.16 -4.15
N PHE A 27 -2.45 8.00 -3.54
CA PHE A 27 -3.02 6.74 -3.99
C PHE A 27 -4.18 6.36 -3.09
N ASN A 28 -5.37 6.25 -3.68
CA ASN A 28 -6.57 5.86 -2.94
C ASN A 28 -6.67 4.33 -2.88
N MET A 29 -6.57 3.78 -1.67
CA MET A 29 -6.67 2.35 -1.43
C MET A 29 -8.11 1.87 -1.17
N CYS A 30 -9.10 2.76 -1.06
CA CYS A 30 -10.48 2.40 -0.69
C CYS A 30 -11.10 1.29 -1.56
N GLU A 31 -10.81 1.28 -2.86
CA GLU A 31 -11.32 0.24 -3.76
C GLU A 31 -10.50 -1.05 -3.67
N ILE A 32 -9.18 -0.92 -3.54
CA ILE A 32 -8.24 -2.05 -3.49
C ILE A 32 -8.39 -2.82 -2.17
N ILE A 33 -8.59 -2.12 -1.06
CA ILE A 33 -8.76 -2.75 0.26
C ILE A 33 -9.97 -3.67 0.26
N LYS A 34 -11.01 -3.41 -0.54
CA LYS A 34 -12.17 -4.33 -0.63
C LYS A 34 -11.88 -5.60 -1.42
N THR A 35 -10.72 -5.70 -2.05
CA THR A 35 -10.30 -6.85 -2.86
C THR A 35 -9.26 -7.69 -2.15
N MET A 36 -9.28 -9.01 -2.35
CA MET A 36 -8.20 -9.87 -1.86
C MET A 36 -6.91 -9.60 -2.65
N PRO A 37 -5.73 -9.59 -1.98
CA PRO A 37 -5.49 -9.94 -0.58
C PRO A 37 -5.62 -8.78 0.42
N PHE A 38 -5.91 -7.56 -0.03
CA PHE A 38 -5.87 -6.34 0.78
C PHE A 38 -7.06 -6.13 1.74
N SER A 39 -8.05 -7.04 1.76
CA SER A 39 -9.20 -7.01 2.70
C SER A 39 -8.79 -6.93 4.16
N SER A 40 -7.64 -7.48 4.52
CA SER A 40 -7.10 -7.39 5.87
C SER A 40 -6.64 -5.97 6.27
N LEU A 41 -6.48 -5.06 5.29
CA LEU A 41 -6.19 -3.64 5.52
C LEU A 41 -7.45 -2.80 5.76
N GLU A 42 -8.64 -3.41 5.81
CA GLU A 42 -9.84 -2.74 6.35
C GLU A 42 -9.66 -2.36 7.82
N ASP A 43 -8.74 -3.01 8.54
CA ASP A 43 -8.29 -2.54 9.84
C ASP A 43 -7.31 -1.36 9.67
N LEU A 44 -7.73 -0.18 10.12
CA LEU A 44 -6.94 1.05 10.02
C LEU A 44 -5.59 0.96 10.72
N SER A 45 -5.50 0.22 11.84
CA SER A 45 -4.24 0.05 12.57
C SER A 45 -3.24 -0.71 11.71
N ARG A 46 -3.72 -1.74 11.00
CA ARG A 46 -2.91 -2.49 10.04
C ARG A 46 -2.57 -1.67 8.81
N PHE A 47 -3.54 -0.94 8.24
CA PHE A 47 -3.29 -0.07 7.10
C PHE A 47 -2.17 0.94 7.37
N LYS A 48 -2.10 1.47 8.59
CA LYS A 48 -1.06 2.42 9.02
C LYS A 48 0.28 1.77 9.32
N ASP A 49 0.30 0.47 9.62
CA ASP A 49 1.52 -0.28 9.92
C ASP A 49 2.25 -0.65 8.62
N ILE A 50 2.77 0.37 7.94
CA ILE A 50 3.51 0.22 6.69
C ILE A 50 5.00 0.07 6.94
N THR A 51 5.62 -0.85 6.20
CA THR A 51 7.07 -0.98 6.06
C THR A 51 7.45 -0.60 4.64
N LEU A 52 8.37 0.35 4.51
CA LEU A 52 8.91 0.74 3.22
C LEU A 52 10.11 -0.14 2.85
N GLU A 53 9.96 -0.97 1.82
CA GLU A 53 11.07 -1.65 1.16
C GLU A 53 11.59 -0.83 -0.03
N GLU A 54 12.75 -1.20 -0.59
CA GLU A 54 13.47 -0.45 -1.63
C GLU A 54 12.60 0.00 -2.83
N LYS A 55 11.56 -0.78 -3.16
CA LYS A 55 10.66 -0.53 -4.30
C LYS A 55 9.19 -0.87 -4.02
N ALA A 56 8.82 -1.12 -2.77
CA ALA A 56 7.49 -1.60 -2.41
C ALA A 56 7.06 -1.10 -1.04
N ILE A 57 5.76 -0.90 -0.89
CA ILE A 57 5.09 -0.70 0.39
C ILE A 57 4.61 -2.06 0.84
N CYS A 58 5.03 -2.47 2.03
CA CYS A 58 4.73 -3.77 2.59
C CYS A 58 3.95 -3.58 3.87
N TRP A 59 2.97 -4.45 4.10
CA TRP A 59 2.29 -4.54 5.39
C TRP A 59 2.70 -5.82 6.10
N PRO A 60 2.70 -5.83 7.45
CA PRO A 60 2.95 -7.04 8.20
C PRO A 60 1.95 -8.13 7.82
N GLU A 61 2.41 -9.37 7.89
CA GLU A 61 1.54 -10.52 7.69
C GLU A 61 0.38 -10.47 8.69
N PRO A 62 -0.83 -10.88 8.26
CA PRO A 62 -1.92 -11.06 9.19
C PRO A 62 -1.58 -12.03 10.29
N ALA A 63 -2.33 -11.94 11.39
CA ALA A 63 -2.28 -12.96 12.43
C ALA A 63 -2.44 -14.36 11.80
N PRO A 64 -1.79 -15.40 12.34
CA PRO A 64 -1.76 -16.74 11.74
C PRO A 64 -3.15 -17.38 11.52
N ASP A 65 -4.17 -16.84 12.14
CA ASP A 65 -5.58 -17.19 12.04
C ASP A 65 -6.34 -16.50 10.88
N GLU A 66 -5.74 -15.49 10.25
CA GLU A 66 -6.25 -14.82 9.05
C GLU A 66 -5.65 -15.44 7.78
N LYS A 67 -6.53 -15.88 6.87
CA LYS A 67 -6.19 -16.51 5.60
C LYS A 67 -5.59 -15.50 4.59
N SER A 68 -4.43 -14.89 4.85
CA SER A 68 -3.64 -14.27 3.77
C SER A 68 -2.50 -15.19 3.39
N ILE A 69 -2.63 -15.79 2.21
CA ILE A 69 -1.64 -16.72 1.65
C ILE A 69 -0.46 -15.95 1.01
N MET A 70 -0.51 -14.61 0.98
CA MET A 70 0.53 -13.79 0.36
C MET A 70 0.89 -12.54 1.20
N PRO A 71 2.17 -12.12 1.14
CA PRO A 71 2.60 -10.84 1.70
C PRO A 71 1.92 -9.70 0.95
N LEU A 72 1.32 -8.79 1.71
CA LEU A 72 0.64 -7.60 1.18
C LEU A 72 1.71 -6.61 0.70
N ARG A 73 1.93 -6.58 -0.62
CA ARG A 73 2.93 -5.74 -1.26
C ARG A 73 2.31 -4.87 -2.33
N LEU A 74 2.53 -3.57 -2.23
CA LEU A 74 2.10 -2.58 -3.21
C LEU A 74 3.34 -1.93 -3.83
N THR A 75 3.58 -2.21 -5.11
CA THR A 75 4.66 -1.61 -5.89
C THR A 75 4.14 -0.41 -6.67
N VAL A 76 5.05 0.45 -7.14
CA VAL A 76 4.72 1.55 -8.06
C VAL A 76 4.06 1.03 -9.33
N ASP A 77 4.49 -0.14 -9.82
CA ASP A 77 3.92 -0.76 -11.02
C ASP A 77 2.45 -1.14 -10.82
N ASN A 78 2.11 -1.73 -9.67
CA ASN A 78 0.73 -2.04 -9.29
C ASN A 78 -0.13 -0.77 -9.26
N MET A 79 0.37 0.32 -8.67
CA MET A 79 -0.34 1.60 -8.64
C MET A 79 -0.59 2.15 -10.06
N LEU A 80 0.43 2.12 -10.91
CA LEU A 80 0.33 2.59 -12.30
C LEU A 80 -0.62 1.72 -13.14
N PHE A 81 -0.67 0.41 -12.86
CA PHE A 81 -1.60 -0.51 -13.51
C PHE A 81 -3.04 -0.19 -13.10
N THR A 82 -3.30 0.06 -11.82
CA THR A 82 -4.63 0.45 -11.33
C THR A 82 -5.11 1.79 -11.91
N ILE A 83 -4.22 2.78 -12.09
CA ILE A 83 -4.60 4.10 -12.64
C ILE A 83 -4.89 4.06 -14.15
N ARG A 84 -4.39 3.04 -14.86
CA ARG A 84 -4.54 2.90 -16.32
C ARG A 84 -5.77 2.09 -16.74
N GLY A 85 -6.44 1.41 -15.82
CA GLY A 85 -7.69 0.69 -16.04
C GLY A 85 -8.90 1.57 -15.73
#